data_AF-A0AAV7J7H1-F1
#
_entry.id   AF-A0AAV7J7H1-F1
#
_cell.length_a   1.000
_cell.length_b   1.000
_cell.length_c   1.000
_cell.angle_alpha   90.00
_cell.angle_beta   90.00
_cell.angle_gamma   90.00
#
_symmetry.space_group_name_H-M   'P 1'
#
loop_
_entity.id
_entity.type
_entity.pdbx_description
1 polymer ?
#
loop_
_entity_poly.entity_id
_entity_poly.type
_entity_poly.pdbx_seq_one_letter_code
_entity_poly.pdbx_strand_id
1 'polypeptide(L)'
;MSWQEFKKNILWPNFFFMLTLHALFLYYTIIFPYLECKILLAWVLVTLVLAEFGVTAGVHRLWSHRAYKAKLPLRIILAALYHSAAQNSIVNWVRDHRVHHKYADTPADPHDSSRGLWFSHVGWLVMKENPEIRQRRAEVNMSDVLADPVVRFFEKHHVPLKILLAFVIPIFIPVYFFNQSFKWSLISQLLIRYPLNLNITWTINSFAHKFGYRSYDKNIKSADNIWTNFLTGGEGIHNFHHVFPWDYKASEWKSLFSNTTTWIDMFAKIGWAYDLKRVSPEYIKLVVERRGDGTHQFYDK
;
A
#
# COMPACT_ATOMS: atom_id res chain seq x y z
N MET A 1 -9.43 21.30 18.37
CA MET A 1 -9.37 22.14 17.16
C MET A 1 -10.73 22.77 16.94
N SER A 2 -10.81 24.09 16.79
CA SER A 2 -12.08 24.74 16.46
C SER A 2 -12.50 24.46 15.01
N TRP A 3 -13.78 24.62 14.67
CA TRP A 3 -14.26 24.47 13.28
C TRP A 3 -13.56 25.42 12.30
N GLN A 4 -13.24 26.64 12.75
CA GLN A 4 -12.52 27.62 11.93
C GLN A 4 -11.07 27.20 11.66
N GLU A 5 -10.42 26.61 12.65
CA GLU A 5 -9.06 26.09 12.54
C GLU A 5 -9.01 24.84 11.64
N PHE A 6 -10.01 23.96 11.75
CA PHE A 6 -10.17 22.83 10.83
C PHE A 6 -10.28 23.28 9.37
N LYS A 7 -11.14 24.27 9.08
CA LYS A 7 -11.28 24.83 7.73
C LYS A 7 -9.98 25.41 7.17
N LYS A 8 -9.20 26.12 8.00
CA LYS A 8 -7.89 26.70 7.59
C LYS A 8 -6.84 25.64 7.25
N ASN A 9 -7.03 24.42 7.73
CA ASN A 9 -6.14 23.29 7.49
C ASN A 9 -6.52 22.46 6.27
N ILE A 10 -7.62 22.75 5.56
CA ILE A 10 -8.00 22.04 4.34
C ILE A 10 -7.17 22.53 3.15
N LEU A 11 -6.63 21.59 2.38
CA LEU A 11 -6.06 21.80 1.05
C LEU A 11 -7.20 21.70 0.04
N TRP A 12 -7.90 22.81 -0.20
CA TRP A 12 -9.10 22.83 -1.06
C TRP A 12 -8.92 22.19 -2.45
N PRO A 13 -7.81 22.40 -3.18
CA PRO A 13 -7.59 21.73 -4.45
C PRO A 13 -7.60 20.19 -4.32
N ASN A 14 -6.91 19.65 -3.31
CA ASN A 14 -6.87 18.21 -3.05
C ASN A 14 -8.23 17.69 -2.62
N PHE A 15 -8.95 18.46 -1.79
CA PHE A 15 -10.30 18.11 -1.35
C PHE A 15 -11.25 17.98 -2.55
N PHE A 16 -11.31 18.98 -3.42
CA PHE A 16 -12.18 18.92 -4.61
C PHE A 16 -11.76 17.84 -5.58
N PHE A 17 -10.45 17.65 -5.79
CA PHE A 17 -9.95 16.54 -6.61
C PHE A 17 -10.41 15.18 -6.06
N MET A 18 -10.22 14.93 -4.76
CA MET A 18 -10.65 13.67 -4.13
C MET A 18 -12.17 13.50 -4.18
N LEU A 19 -12.93 14.57 -3.91
CA LEU A 19 -14.38 14.54 -3.96
C LEU A 19 -14.89 14.20 -5.37
N THR A 20 -14.38 14.88 -6.41
CA THR A 20 -14.76 14.62 -7.80
C THR A 20 -14.34 13.22 -8.24
N LEU A 21 -13.13 12.79 -7.92
CA LEU A 21 -12.64 11.45 -8.27
C LEU A 21 -13.54 10.35 -7.69
N HIS A 22 -13.91 10.45 -6.42
CA HIS A 22 -14.74 9.44 -5.75
C HIS A 22 -16.22 9.55 -6.15
N ALA A 23 -16.74 10.74 -6.42
CA ALA A 23 -18.09 10.90 -6.97
C ALA A 23 -18.22 10.24 -8.35
N LEU A 24 -17.23 10.45 -9.22
CA LEU A 24 -17.18 9.78 -10.53
C LEU A 24 -16.96 8.27 -10.39
N PHE A 25 -16.12 7.82 -9.46
CA PHE A 25 -15.95 6.41 -9.15
C PHE A 25 -17.28 5.75 -8.79
N LEU A 26 -18.05 6.33 -7.87
CA LEU A 26 -19.35 5.80 -7.47
C LEU A 26 -20.33 5.79 -8.64
N TYR A 27 -20.44 6.91 -9.37
CA TYR A 27 -21.32 7.03 -10.52
C TYR A 27 -21.00 5.97 -11.59
N TYR A 28 -19.75 5.89 -12.04
CA TYR A 28 -19.36 4.96 -13.09
C TYR A 28 -19.36 3.51 -12.64
N THR A 29 -19.11 3.22 -11.36
CA THR A 29 -19.28 1.87 -10.82
C THR A 29 -20.75 1.44 -10.87
N ILE A 30 -21.71 2.35 -10.68
CA ILE A 30 -23.13 1.99 -10.77
C ILE A 30 -23.56 1.75 -12.23
N ILE A 31 -23.13 2.62 -13.15
CA ILE A 31 -23.60 2.58 -14.55
C ILE A 31 -22.71 1.74 -15.49
N PHE A 32 -21.64 1.12 -14.98
CA PHE A 32 -20.74 0.33 -15.81
C PHE A 32 -21.50 -0.83 -16.45
N PRO A 33 -21.36 -1.08 -17.76
CA PRO A 33 -22.08 -2.17 -18.44
C PRO A 33 -21.39 -3.52 -18.17
N TYR A 34 -21.50 -4.02 -16.93
CA TYR A 34 -20.76 -5.19 -16.44
C TYR A 34 -20.92 -6.44 -17.31
N LEU A 35 -22.11 -6.68 -17.87
CA LEU A 35 -22.38 -7.86 -18.69
C LEU A 35 -21.74 -7.79 -20.07
N GLU A 36 -21.63 -6.59 -20.64
CA GLU A 36 -21.05 -6.37 -21.97
C GLU A 36 -19.52 -6.20 -21.88
N CYS A 37 -19.03 -5.62 -20.79
CA CYS A 37 -17.63 -5.28 -20.56
C CYS A 37 -16.91 -6.25 -19.60
N LYS A 38 -17.26 -7.54 -19.60
CA LYS A 38 -16.67 -8.55 -18.71
C LYS A 38 -15.13 -8.63 -18.83
N ILE A 39 -14.60 -8.47 -20.04
CA ILE A 39 -13.15 -8.47 -20.28
C ILE A 39 -12.48 -7.26 -19.61
N LEU A 40 -13.12 -6.08 -19.64
CA LEU A 40 -12.61 -4.91 -18.92
C LEU A 40 -12.60 -5.13 -17.41
N LEU A 41 -13.58 -5.82 -16.85
CA LEU A 41 -13.57 -6.17 -15.42
C LEU A 41 -12.41 -7.10 -15.07
N ALA A 42 -12.20 -8.16 -15.86
CA ALA A 42 -11.06 -9.05 -15.68
C ALA A 42 -9.74 -8.26 -15.79
N TRP A 43 -9.65 -7.33 -16.73
CA TRP A 43 -8.48 -6.47 -16.92
C TRP A 43 -8.26 -5.50 -15.75
N VAL A 44 -9.32 -4.91 -15.20
CA VAL A 44 -9.26 -4.11 -13.95
C VAL A 44 -8.68 -4.95 -12.82
N LEU A 45 -9.16 -6.18 -12.62
CA LEU A 45 -8.66 -7.06 -11.57
C LEU A 45 -7.18 -7.42 -11.77
N VAL A 46 -6.78 -7.79 -12.99
CA VAL A 46 -5.38 -8.11 -13.31
C VAL A 46 -4.47 -6.92 -13.03
N THR A 47 -4.80 -5.75 -13.55
CA THR A 47 -4.00 -4.54 -13.37
C THR A 47 -3.97 -4.06 -11.91
N LEU A 48 -5.05 -4.28 -11.16
CA LEU A 48 -5.12 -4.01 -9.73
C LEU A 48 -4.17 -4.90 -8.93
N VAL A 49 -4.21 -6.22 -9.15
CA VAL A 49 -3.31 -7.16 -8.43
C VAL A 49 -1.85 -6.88 -8.78
N LEU A 50 -1.55 -6.56 -10.05
CA LEU A 50 -0.21 -6.19 -10.48
C LEU A 50 0.28 -4.87 -9.82
N ALA A 51 -0.59 -3.87 -9.73
CA ALA A 51 -0.29 -2.61 -9.06
C ALA A 51 -0.02 -2.81 -7.57
N GLU A 52 -0.91 -3.53 -6.87
CA GLU A 52 -0.75 -3.86 -5.45
C GLU A 52 0.53 -4.66 -5.21
N PHE A 53 0.90 -5.61 -6.07
CA PHE A 53 2.18 -6.30 -5.92
C PHE A 53 3.40 -5.37 -6.01
N GLY A 54 3.34 -4.33 -6.85
CA GLY A 54 4.37 -3.29 -6.88
C GLY A 54 4.44 -2.50 -5.59
N VAL A 55 3.30 -2.24 -4.95
CA VAL A 55 3.20 -1.58 -3.64
C VAL A 55 3.80 -2.48 -2.55
N THR A 56 3.28 -3.71 -2.43
CA THR A 56 3.55 -4.62 -1.33
C THR A 56 4.93 -5.27 -1.41
N ALA A 57 5.30 -5.89 -2.54
CA ALA A 57 6.60 -6.51 -2.70
C ALA A 57 7.70 -5.47 -2.96
N GLY A 58 7.37 -4.36 -3.61
CA GLY A 58 8.31 -3.30 -3.96
C GLY A 58 8.51 -2.28 -2.83
N VAL A 59 7.77 -1.17 -2.89
CA VAL A 59 8.03 -0.02 -1.99
C VAL A 59 7.87 -0.36 -0.52
N HIS A 60 6.99 -1.28 -0.17
CA HIS A 60 6.80 -1.73 1.19
C HIS A 60 7.91 -2.69 1.64
N ARG A 61 7.87 -3.96 1.24
CA ARG A 61 8.76 -5.00 1.79
C ARG A 61 10.22 -4.88 1.34
N LEU A 62 10.48 -4.52 0.07
CA LEU A 62 11.84 -4.40 -0.47
C LEU A 62 12.50 -3.08 -0.06
N TRP A 63 11.94 -1.94 -0.48
CA TRP A 63 12.62 -0.65 -0.30
C TRP A 63 12.39 -0.04 1.08
N SER A 64 11.22 -0.18 1.70
CA SER A 64 11.02 0.40 3.05
C SER A 64 11.64 -0.45 4.14
N HIS A 65 11.38 -1.76 4.13
CA HIS A 65 11.76 -2.66 5.22
C HIS A 65 13.04 -3.45 4.98
N ARG A 66 13.54 -3.50 3.74
CA ARG A 66 14.71 -4.33 3.37
C ARG A 66 14.52 -5.78 3.85
N ALA A 67 13.31 -6.29 3.73
CA ALA A 67 12.93 -7.60 4.23
C ALA A 67 13.50 -8.73 3.35
N TYR A 68 13.88 -8.39 2.12
CA TYR A 68 14.62 -9.25 1.21
C TYR A 68 15.48 -8.43 0.24
N LYS A 69 16.31 -9.11 -0.55
CA LYS A 69 17.10 -8.52 -1.64
C LYS A 69 16.59 -9.00 -3.00
N ALA A 70 16.65 -8.12 -3.99
CA ALA A 70 16.19 -8.39 -5.36
C ALA A 70 17.29 -8.10 -6.38
N LYS A 71 17.44 -8.98 -7.38
CA LYS A 71 18.29 -8.74 -8.56
C LYS A 71 17.68 -7.66 -9.46
N LEU A 72 18.49 -7.13 -10.36
CA LEU A 72 18.10 -6.03 -11.25
C LEU A 72 16.76 -6.26 -11.99
N PRO A 73 16.48 -7.43 -12.60
CA PRO A 73 15.21 -7.63 -13.32
C PRO A 73 13.99 -7.45 -12.41
N LEU A 74 14.02 -8.07 -11.22
CA LEU A 74 12.92 -7.97 -10.27
C LEU A 74 12.73 -6.54 -9.76
N ARG A 75 13.82 -5.81 -9.46
CA ARG A 75 13.73 -4.40 -9.06
C ARG A 75 13.07 -3.53 -10.11
N ILE A 76 13.40 -3.72 -11.38
CA ILE A 76 12.78 -2.98 -12.51
C ILE A 76 11.29 -3.32 -12.60
N ILE A 77 10.92 -4.60 -12.53
CA ILE A 77 9.53 -5.05 -12.58
C ILE A 77 8.73 -4.41 -11.43
N LEU A 78 9.21 -4.52 -10.20
CA LEU A 78 8.53 -3.97 -9.02
C LEU A 78 8.39 -2.45 -9.11
N ALA A 79 9.41 -1.74 -9.61
CA ALA A 79 9.32 -0.30 -9.79
C ALA A 79 8.29 0.09 -10.86
N ALA A 80 8.22 -0.65 -11.97
CA ALA A 80 7.22 -0.43 -13.02
C ALA A 80 5.80 -0.72 -12.52
N LEU A 81 5.62 -1.84 -11.81
CA LEU A 81 4.33 -2.21 -11.21
C LEU A 81 3.89 -1.19 -10.17
N TYR A 82 4.80 -0.68 -9.33
CA TYR A 82 4.50 0.39 -8.40
C TYR A 82 4.03 1.68 -9.11
N HIS A 83 4.68 2.05 -10.22
CA HIS A 83 4.26 3.21 -11.00
C HIS A 83 2.88 3.01 -11.63
N SER A 84 2.49 1.77 -11.92
CA SER A 84 1.12 1.45 -12.35
C SER A 84 0.07 1.68 -11.25
N ALA A 85 0.44 1.67 -9.96
CA ALA A 85 -0.43 2.02 -8.84
C ALA A 85 -0.74 3.53 -8.75
N ALA A 86 0.06 4.37 -9.43
CA ALA A 86 -0.07 5.82 -9.47
C ALA A 86 -0.10 6.52 -8.10
N GLN A 87 0.63 5.98 -7.12
CA GLN A 87 0.86 6.63 -5.84
C GLN A 87 2.00 7.67 -5.94
N ASN A 88 2.48 8.15 -4.78
CA ASN A 88 3.63 9.06 -4.70
C ASN A 88 4.90 8.46 -5.33
N SER A 89 5.98 9.24 -5.43
CA SER A 89 7.25 8.68 -5.91
C SER A 89 7.80 7.65 -4.93
N ILE A 90 8.63 6.70 -5.41
CA ILE A 90 9.20 5.63 -4.58
C ILE A 90 9.91 6.23 -3.36
N VAL A 91 10.69 7.28 -3.57
CA VAL A 91 11.45 7.93 -2.50
C VAL A 91 10.52 8.51 -1.44
N ASN A 92 9.45 9.20 -1.85
CA ASN A 92 8.51 9.82 -0.91
C ASN A 92 7.67 8.78 -0.17
N TRP A 93 7.21 7.74 -0.85
CA TRP A 93 6.45 6.66 -0.24
C TRP A 93 7.29 5.92 0.80
N VAL A 94 8.52 5.53 0.46
CA VAL A 94 9.42 4.83 1.39
C VAL A 94 9.77 5.71 2.60
N ARG A 95 9.99 7.01 2.37
CA ARG A 95 10.27 7.96 3.46
C ARG A 95 9.08 8.04 4.42
N ASP A 96 7.88 8.25 3.90
CA ASP A 96 6.67 8.38 4.71
C ASP A 96 6.35 7.08 5.45
N HIS A 97 6.56 5.92 4.81
CA HIS A 97 6.37 4.62 5.44
C HIS A 97 7.37 4.36 6.58
N ARG A 98 8.64 4.75 6.40
CA ARG A 98 9.66 4.65 7.47
C ARG A 98 9.33 5.59 8.65
N VAL A 99 8.83 6.79 8.37
CA VAL A 99 8.35 7.71 9.42
C VAL A 99 7.14 7.11 10.13
N HIS A 100 6.17 6.58 9.39
CA HIS A 100 5.00 5.91 9.95
C HIS A 100 5.39 4.80 10.93
N HIS A 101 6.26 3.85 10.55
CA HIS A 101 6.66 2.80 11.49
C HIS A 101 7.39 3.32 12.73
N LYS A 102 8.20 4.38 12.59
CA LYS A 102 8.99 4.92 13.72
C LYS A 102 8.13 5.72 14.70
N TYR A 103 7.07 6.36 14.21
CA TYR A 103 6.24 7.30 14.97
C TYR A 103 4.75 6.98 14.87
N ALA A 104 4.39 5.71 14.64
CA ALA A 104 3.04 5.27 14.35
C ALA A 104 2.04 5.80 15.38
N ASP A 105 0.89 6.26 14.91
CA ASP A 105 -0.22 6.72 15.75
C ASP A 105 0.12 7.93 16.66
N THR A 106 1.13 8.71 16.29
CA THR A 106 1.50 10.00 16.92
C THR A 106 1.34 11.17 15.94
N PRO A 107 1.41 12.44 16.39
CA PRO A 107 1.32 13.60 15.49
C PRO A 107 2.41 13.68 14.40
N ALA A 108 3.50 12.90 14.54
CA ALA A 108 4.56 12.77 13.56
C ALA A 108 4.31 11.69 12.49
N ASP A 109 3.25 10.89 12.62
CA ASP A 109 2.81 9.92 11.63
C ASP A 109 2.09 10.63 10.47
N PRO A 110 2.52 10.46 9.20
CA PRO A 110 1.85 11.04 8.03
C PRO A 110 0.34 10.73 7.95
N HIS A 111 -0.08 9.57 8.45
CA HIS A 111 -1.47 9.11 8.42
C HIS A 111 -1.97 8.67 9.79
N ASP A 112 -1.55 9.39 10.84
CA ASP A 112 -1.90 9.20 12.24
C ASP A 112 -3.34 8.71 12.48
N SER A 113 -3.47 7.42 12.80
CA SER A 113 -4.76 6.78 13.03
C SER A 113 -5.48 7.30 14.29
N SER A 114 -4.77 7.96 15.21
CA SER A 114 -5.34 8.58 16.41
C SER A 114 -6.34 9.69 16.08
N ARG A 115 -6.18 10.32 14.91
CA ARG A 115 -7.08 11.36 14.38
C ARG A 115 -8.37 10.80 13.77
N GLY A 116 -8.54 9.49 13.83
CA GLY A 116 -9.75 8.80 13.39
C GLY A 116 -9.66 8.20 11.99
N LEU A 117 -10.68 7.41 11.65
CA LEU A 117 -10.72 6.59 10.45
C LEU A 117 -10.68 7.42 9.17
N TRP A 118 -11.41 8.54 9.14
CA TRP A 118 -11.42 9.43 7.97
C TRP A 118 -10.03 10.04 7.71
N PHE A 119 -9.34 10.47 8.76
CA PHE A 119 -8.03 11.11 8.61
C PHE A 119 -6.98 10.14 8.06
N SER A 120 -6.86 8.97 8.70
CA SER A 120 -5.92 7.91 8.30
C SER A 120 -6.23 7.32 6.92
N HIS A 121 -7.50 7.31 6.50
CA HIS A 121 -7.89 6.79 5.19
C HIS A 121 -7.58 7.78 4.06
N VAL A 122 -8.09 9.01 4.13
CA VAL A 122 -7.94 10.00 3.05
C VAL A 122 -7.69 11.42 3.54
N GLY A 123 -8.04 11.73 4.79
CA GLY A 123 -7.93 13.09 5.33
C GLY A 123 -6.50 13.64 5.31
N TRP A 124 -5.50 12.79 5.50
CA TRP A 124 -4.08 13.16 5.42
C TRP A 124 -3.65 13.73 4.05
N LEU A 125 -4.35 13.39 2.96
CA LEU A 125 -4.09 13.92 1.62
C LEU A 125 -4.77 15.26 1.36
N VAL A 126 -5.81 15.59 2.11
CA VAL A 126 -6.63 16.80 1.90
C VAL A 126 -6.46 17.83 3.01
N MET A 127 -5.61 17.56 3.98
CA MET A 127 -5.25 18.48 5.06
C MET A 127 -3.79 18.89 4.97
N LYS A 128 -3.47 20.08 5.49
CA LYS A 128 -2.10 20.53 5.69
C LYS A 128 -1.37 19.55 6.60
N GLU A 129 -0.13 19.24 6.22
CA GLU A 129 0.74 18.39 7.03
C GLU A 129 1.06 19.04 8.38
N ASN A 130 1.21 18.19 9.41
CA ASN A 130 1.78 18.62 10.67
C ASN A 130 3.27 18.95 10.46
N PRO A 131 3.77 20.13 10.90
CA PRO A 131 5.19 20.46 10.82
C PRO A 131 6.14 19.40 11.42
N GLU A 132 5.69 18.66 12.44
CA GLU A 132 6.49 17.59 13.03
C GLU A 132 6.80 16.46 12.04
N ILE A 133 5.85 16.10 11.15
CA ILE A 133 6.07 15.11 10.09
C ILE A 133 7.26 15.54 9.21
N ARG A 134 7.32 16.83 8.84
CA ARG A 134 8.40 17.37 8.01
C ARG A 134 9.75 17.27 8.71
N GLN A 135 9.80 17.50 10.02
CA GLN A 135 11.02 17.33 10.81
C GLN A 135 11.45 15.86 10.84
N ARG A 136 10.53 14.93 11.16
CA ARG A 136 10.85 13.49 11.25
C ARG A 136 11.24 12.86 9.92
N ARG A 137 10.71 13.35 8.79
CA ARG A 137 11.14 12.97 7.44
C ARG A 137 12.63 13.20 7.19
N ALA A 138 13.23 14.20 7.82
CA ALA A 138 14.67 14.47 7.67
C ALA A 138 15.54 13.52 8.51
N GLU A 139 14.98 12.89 9.54
CA GLU A 139 15.70 11.98 10.45
C GLU A 139 15.79 10.54 9.93
N VAL A 140 14.91 10.15 9.01
CA VAL A 140 14.92 8.78 8.46
C VAL A 140 16.05 8.63 7.44
N ASN A 141 16.89 7.61 7.64
CA ASN A 141 17.95 7.28 6.70
C ASN A 141 17.32 6.83 5.37
N MET A 142 17.71 7.47 4.26
CA MET A 142 17.27 7.14 2.90
C MET A 142 18.43 6.78 1.95
N SER A 143 19.66 6.70 2.46
CA SER A 143 20.88 6.50 1.65
C SER A 143 20.82 5.24 0.78
N ASP A 144 20.24 4.17 1.29
CA ASP A 144 20.07 2.90 0.58
C ASP A 144 19.13 3.03 -0.63
N VAL A 145 18.00 3.73 -0.46
CA VAL A 145 16.99 3.93 -1.50
C VAL A 145 17.51 4.88 -2.57
N LEU A 146 18.19 5.94 -2.15
CA LEU A 146 18.78 6.94 -3.05
C LEU A 146 19.99 6.40 -3.82
N ALA A 147 20.69 5.40 -3.28
CA ALA A 147 21.79 4.73 -3.97
C ALA A 147 21.31 3.75 -5.06
N ASP A 148 20.08 3.25 -4.99
CA ASP A 148 19.56 2.28 -5.95
C ASP A 148 19.38 2.93 -7.35
N PRO A 149 20.11 2.47 -8.40
CA PRO A 149 19.99 3.05 -9.74
C PRO A 149 18.59 2.88 -10.35
N VAL A 150 17.85 1.83 -10.01
CA VAL A 150 16.48 1.64 -10.48
C VAL A 150 15.58 2.72 -9.88
N VAL A 151 15.67 2.94 -8.57
CA VAL A 151 14.87 3.97 -7.89
C VAL A 151 15.20 5.35 -8.46
N ARG A 152 16.49 5.68 -8.65
CA ARG A 152 16.89 6.97 -9.24
C ARG A 152 16.33 7.19 -10.64
N PHE A 153 16.32 6.16 -11.50
CA PHE A 153 15.74 6.25 -12.83
C PHE A 153 14.24 6.54 -12.76
N PHE A 154 13.51 5.77 -11.95
CA PHE A 154 12.07 5.93 -11.81
C PHE A 154 11.70 7.25 -11.10
N GLU A 155 12.51 7.75 -10.17
CA GLU A 155 12.32 9.06 -9.54
C GLU A 155 12.48 10.19 -10.56
N LYS A 156 13.55 10.14 -11.36
CA LYS A 156 13.82 11.13 -12.42
C LYS A 156 12.69 11.20 -13.45
N HIS A 157 12.07 10.06 -13.74
CA HIS A 157 11.02 9.93 -14.74
C HIS A 157 9.63 9.65 -14.12
N HIS A 158 9.41 10.03 -12.86
CA HIS A 158 8.23 9.62 -12.09
C HIS A 158 6.92 9.97 -12.78
N VAL A 159 6.73 11.23 -13.17
CA VAL A 159 5.49 11.71 -13.80
C VAL A 159 5.21 11.01 -15.14
N PRO A 160 6.13 11.01 -16.13
CA PRO A 160 5.86 10.35 -17.41
C PRO A 160 5.67 8.84 -17.25
N LEU A 161 6.47 8.15 -16.42
CA LEU A 161 6.32 6.71 -16.20
C LEU A 161 5.01 6.38 -15.47
N LYS A 162 4.60 7.19 -14.49
CA LYS A 162 3.29 7.05 -13.83
C LYS A 162 2.15 7.16 -14.83
N ILE A 163 2.16 8.20 -15.68
CA ILE A 163 1.11 8.40 -16.69
C ILE A 163 1.08 7.23 -17.67
N LEU A 164 2.26 6.81 -18.15
CA LEU A 164 2.41 5.72 -19.10
C LEU A 164 1.91 4.39 -18.52
N LEU A 165 2.38 4.01 -17.34
CA LEU A 165 2.18 2.69 -16.76
C LEU A 165 0.85 2.54 -16.03
N ALA A 166 0.31 3.61 -15.43
CA ALA A 166 -0.96 3.55 -14.72
C ALA A 166 -2.18 3.81 -15.61
N PHE A 167 -2.01 4.60 -16.67
CA PHE A 167 -3.14 5.05 -17.49
C PHE A 167 -2.99 4.70 -18.96
N VAL A 168 -1.93 5.14 -19.64
CA VAL A 168 -1.83 4.95 -21.10
C VAL A 168 -1.83 3.46 -21.48
N ILE A 169 -0.89 2.67 -20.96
CA ILE A 169 -0.80 1.24 -21.28
C ILE A 169 -2.07 0.49 -20.86
N PRO A 170 -2.56 0.62 -19.61
CA PRO A 170 -3.76 -0.10 -19.19
C PRO A 170 -5.03 0.29 -19.97
N ILE A 171 -5.15 1.54 -20.46
CA ILE A 171 -6.31 1.99 -21.25
C ILE A 171 -6.23 1.46 -22.68
N PHE A 172 -5.06 1.47 -23.31
CA PHE A 172 -4.94 1.09 -24.72
C PHE A 172 -4.86 -0.43 -24.95
N ILE A 173 -4.40 -1.22 -23.97
CA ILE A 173 -4.36 -2.68 -24.12
C ILE A 173 -5.75 -3.27 -24.47
N PRO A 174 -6.83 -2.98 -23.73
CA PRO A 174 -8.14 -3.52 -24.08
C PRO A 174 -8.68 -3.05 -25.41
N VAL A 175 -8.31 -1.84 -25.83
CA VAL A 175 -8.76 -1.28 -27.12
C VAL A 175 -8.15 -2.06 -28.28
N TYR A 176 -6.82 -2.25 -28.26
CA TYR A 176 -6.12 -2.88 -29.38
C TYR A 176 -6.14 -4.40 -29.34
N PHE A 177 -6.13 -5.02 -28.15
CA PHE A 177 -5.99 -6.47 -28.02
C PHE A 177 -7.30 -7.18 -27.66
N PHE A 178 -8.26 -6.49 -27.05
CA PHE A 178 -9.53 -7.09 -26.62
C PHE A 178 -10.76 -6.50 -27.33
N ASN A 179 -10.53 -5.66 -28.35
CA ASN A 179 -11.57 -4.99 -29.14
C ASN A 179 -12.60 -4.25 -28.27
N GLN A 180 -12.16 -3.64 -27.18
CA GLN A 180 -13.03 -2.92 -26.24
C GLN A 180 -13.15 -1.44 -26.64
N SER A 181 -14.28 -0.82 -26.29
CA SER A 181 -14.48 0.62 -26.49
C SER A 181 -13.43 1.44 -25.73
N PHE A 182 -12.84 2.42 -26.40
CA PHE A 182 -11.92 3.38 -25.77
C PHE A 182 -12.57 4.08 -24.56
N LYS A 183 -13.85 4.49 -24.68
CA LYS A 183 -14.59 5.14 -23.59
C LYS A 183 -14.63 4.24 -22.34
N TRP A 184 -15.06 3.00 -22.49
CA TRP A 184 -15.20 2.08 -21.36
C TRP A 184 -13.85 1.62 -20.82
N SER A 185 -12.84 1.49 -21.67
CA SER A 185 -11.47 1.22 -21.23
C SER A 185 -10.94 2.36 -20.37
N LEU A 186 -11.07 3.62 -20.83
CA LEU A 186 -10.69 4.81 -20.07
C LEU A 186 -11.39 4.89 -18.72
N ILE A 187 -12.72 4.74 -18.70
CA ILE A 187 -13.52 4.75 -17.47
C ILE A 187 -13.05 3.64 -16.52
N SER A 188 -12.88 2.41 -17.03
CA SER A 188 -12.50 1.26 -16.21
C SER A 188 -11.15 1.45 -15.52
N GLN A 189 -10.15 2.05 -16.19
CA GLN A 189 -8.82 2.21 -15.63
C GLN A 189 -8.66 3.48 -14.80
N LEU A 190 -9.17 4.61 -15.30
CA LEU A 190 -8.98 5.92 -14.66
C LEU A 190 -9.97 6.16 -13.52
N LEU A 191 -11.24 5.78 -13.69
CA LEU A 191 -12.32 6.14 -12.78
C LEU A 191 -12.79 4.98 -11.91
N ILE A 192 -12.47 3.73 -12.27
CA ILE A 192 -12.80 2.55 -11.46
C ILE A 192 -11.54 1.98 -10.80
N ARG A 193 -10.58 1.47 -11.59
CA ARG A 193 -9.37 0.80 -11.08
C ARG A 193 -8.51 1.71 -10.22
N TYR A 194 -8.26 2.95 -10.63
CA TYR A 194 -7.38 3.85 -9.88
C TYR A 194 -7.94 4.27 -8.51
N PRO A 195 -9.19 4.75 -8.37
CA PRO A 195 -9.79 5.03 -7.06
C PRO A 195 -9.91 3.77 -6.19
N LEU A 196 -10.26 2.63 -6.79
CA LEU A 196 -10.32 1.35 -6.08
C LEU A 196 -8.95 0.97 -5.49
N ASN A 197 -7.88 1.06 -6.29
CA ASN A 197 -6.50 0.82 -5.85
C ASN A 197 -6.10 1.74 -4.68
N LEU A 198 -6.41 3.03 -4.77
CA LEU A 198 -6.14 3.96 -3.67
C LEU A 198 -6.83 3.55 -2.38
N ASN A 199 -8.14 3.25 -2.45
CA ASN A 199 -8.91 2.86 -1.27
C ASN A 199 -8.41 1.55 -0.68
N ILE A 200 -8.05 0.56 -1.51
CA ILE A 200 -7.46 -0.70 -1.04
C ILE A 200 -6.19 -0.43 -0.24
N THR A 201 -5.23 0.32 -0.79
CA THR A 201 -4.01 0.69 -0.05
C THR A 201 -4.34 1.44 1.23
N TRP A 202 -5.24 2.42 1.19
CA TRP A 202 -5.58 3.26 2.35
C TRP A 202 -6.34 2.51 3.46
N THR A 203 -6.91 1.33 3.17
CA THR A 203 -7.49 0.50 4.24
C THR A 203 -6.45 0.00 5.24
N ILE A 204 -5.18 -0.11 4.84
CA ILE A 204 -4.09 -0.49 5.74
C ILE A 204 -3.89 0.60 6.79
N ASN A 205 -3.74 1.84 6.35
CA ASN A 205 -3.53 2.98 7.25
C ASN A 205 -4.72 3.19 8.21
N SER A 206 -5.93 2.84 7.78
CA SER A 206 -7.15 3.16 8.52
C SER A 206 -7.79 1.94 9.21
N PHE A 207 -8.28 0.96 8.46
CA PHE A 207 -8.97 -0.20 9.02
C PHE A 207 -8.00 -1.09 9.79
N ALA A 208 -6.79 -1.32 9.27
CA ALA A 208 -5.80 -2.14 9.95
C ALA A 208 -5.15 -1.47 11.17
N HIS A 209 -5.44 -0.19 11.45
CA HIS A 209 -5.08 0.45 12.72
C HIS A 209 -6.24 0.54 13.71
N LYS A 210 -7.44 0.07 13.34
CA LYS A 210 -8.63 0.22 14.16
C LYS A 210 -9.34 -1.09 14.47
N PHE A 211 -9.59 -1.89 13.44
CA PHE A 211 -10.45 -3.07 13.53
C PHE A 211 -9.64 -4.34 13.34
N GLY A 212 -9.75 -5.27 14.29
CA GLY A 212 -9.05 -6.54 14.24
C GLY A 212 -8.46 -6.93 15.59
N TYR A 213 -7.66 -7.99 15.55
CA TYR A 213 -7.00 -8.58 16.72
C TYR A 213 -5.60 -8.01 16.92
N ARG A 214 -5.09 -7.99 18.15
CA ARG A 214 -3.73 -7.53 18.47
C ARG A 214 -2.95 -8.68 19.08
N SER A 215 -2.89 -9.76 18.32
CA SER A 215 -2.40 -11.05 18.77
C SER A 215 -0.92 -11.04 19.19
N TYR A 216 -0.12 -10.09 18.70
CA TYR A 216 1.32 -10.00 18.97
C TYR A 216 1.69 -8.88 19.95
N ASP A 217 1.12 -7.68 19.81
CA ASP A 217 1.32 -6.58 20.76
C ASP A 217 0.03 -5.76 20.92
N LYS A 218 -0.57 -5.83 22.12
CA LYS A 218 -1.80 -5.10 22.47
C LYS A 218 -1.61 -3.61 22.71
N ASN A 219 -0.36 -3.15 22.82
CA ASN A 219 -0.06 -1.76 23.18
C ASN A 219 0.04 -0.83 21.96
N ILE A 220 0.02 -1.39 20.74
CA ILE A 220 0.01 -0.65 19.47
C ILE A 220 -1.36 -0.74 18.81
N LYS A 221 -1.72 0.23 17.96
CA LYS A 221 -3.08 0.26 17.37
C LYS A 221 -3.25 -0.65 16.17
N SER A 222 -2.17 -0.93 15.43
CA SER A 222 -2.15 -1.88 14.32
C SER A 222 -2.77 -3.21 14.73
N ALA A 223 -3.64 -3.74 13.90
CA ALA A 223 -4.52 -4.86 14.18
C ALA A 223 -4.57 -5.80 12.97
N ASP A 224 -4.64 -7.11 13.25
CA ASP A 224 -4.79 -8.13 12.23
C ASP A 224 -6.24 -8.18 11.76
N ASN A 225 -6.44 -7.98 10.47
CA ASN A 225 -7.75 -7.87 9.84
C ASN A 225 -7.80 -8.72 8.57
N ILE A 226 -8.62 -9.78 8.59
CA ILE A 226 -8.75 -10.72 7.46
C ILE A 226 -9.30 -10.06 6.19
N TRP A 227 -10.20 -9.07 6.33
CA TRP A 227 -10.79 -8.37 5.19
C TRP A 227 -9.77 -7.46 4.52
N THR A 228 -9.02 -6.69 5.32
CA THR A 228 -7.90 -5.91 4.80
C THR A 228 -6.85 -6.82 4.17
N ASN A 229 -6.58 -7.98 4.76
CA ASN A 229 -5.62 -8.94 4.23
C ASN A 229 -6.05 -9.50 2.87
N PHE A 230 -7.34 -9.79 2.70
CA PHE A 230 -7.93 -10.18 1.42
C PHE A 230 -7.79 -9.08 0.36
N LEU A 231 -8.21 -7.86 0.69
CA LEU A 231 -8.23 -6.73 -0.25
C LEU A 231 -6.83 -6.35 -0.74
N THR A 232 -5.83 -6.43 0.14
CA THR A 232 -4.44 -5.98 -0.13
C THR A 232 -3.51 -7.09 -0.60
N GLY A 233 -4.02 -8.32 -0.75
CA GLY A 233 -3.21 -9.45 -1.19
C GLY A 233 -2.11 -9.86 -0.19
N GLY A 234 -2.31 -9.60 1.11
CA GLY A 234 -1.45 -10.14 2.17
C GLY A 234 -0.89 -9.16 3.20
N GLU A 235 -1.35 -7.90 3.23
CA GLU A 235 -0.79 -6.88 4.16
C GLU A 235 -1.64 -6.64 5.42
N GLY A 236 -2.76 -7.36 5.56
CA GLY A 236 -3.72 -7.11 6.63
C GLY A 236 -3.39 -7.78 7.97
N ILE A 237 -2.34 -8.60 8.05
CA ILE A 237 -1.80 -9.08 9.33
C ILE A 237 -0.91 -7.98 9.93
N HIS A 238 -1.54 -6.83 10.19
CA HIS A 238 -0.85 -5.57 10.39
C HIS A 238 -0.27 -5.44 11.80
N ASN A 239 -0.84 -6.13 12.81
CA ASN A 239 -0.25 -6.18 14.15
C ASN A 239 1.09 -6.93 14.09
N PHE A 240 1.14 -8.09 13.42
CA PHE A 240 2.41 -8.80 13.18
C PHE A 240 3.42 -7.90 12.47
N HIS A 241 2.98 -7.24 11.39
CA HIS A 241 3.86 -6.43 10.55
C HIS A 241 4.51 -5.27 11.33
N HIS A 242 3.76 -4.58 12.19
CA HIS A 242 4.32 -3.50 13.01
C HIS A 242 5.27 -4.01 14.10
N VAL A 243 5.04 -5.22 14.61
CA VAL A 243 5.94 -5.85 15.61
C VAL A 243 7.22 -6.38 14.97
N PHE A 244 7.13 -6.97 13.77
CA PHE A 244 8.25 -7.57 13.03
C PHE A 244 8.39 -6.98 11.62
N PRO A 245 8.68 -5.68 11.48
CA PRO A 245 8.66 -4.98 10.19
C PRO A 245 9.69 -5.50 9.19
N TRP A 246 10.73 -6.20 9.63
CA TRP A 246 11.77 -6.77 8.77
C TRP A 246 11.41 -8.15 8.19
N ASP A 247 10.30 -8.77 8.59
CA ASP A 247 9.88 -10.07 8.07
C ASP A 247 9.32 -9.93 6.65
N TYR A 248 9.86 -10.69 5.69
CA TYR A 248 9.48 -10.56 4.28
C TYR A 248 8.06 -11.00 3.97
N LYS A 249 7.43 -11.82 4.82
CA LYS A 249 6.05 -12.24 4.66
C LYS A 249 5.05 -11.20 5.15
N ALA A 250 5.48 -10.29 6.02
CA ALA A 250 4.61 -9.41 6.81
C ALA A 250 3.48 -10.17 7.54
N SER A 251 3.68 -11.45 7.82
CA SER A 251 2.72 -12.37 8.47
C SER A 251 3.46 -13.60 8.98
N GLU A 252 3.01 -14.20 10.08
CA GLU A 252 3.64 -15.43 10.62
C GLU A 252 3.45 -16.61 9.63
N TRP A 253 2.20 -16.85 9.24
CA TRP A 253 1.81 -17.87 8.28
C TRP A 253 1.55 -17.30 6.89
N LYS A 254 1.63 -18.17 5.88
CA LYS A 254 1.07 -17.85 4.57
C LYS A 254 -0.45 -17.86 4.69
N SER A 255 -1.04 -16.68 4.86
CA SER A 255 -2.49 -16.54 4.82
C SER A 255 -3.02 -17.01 3.45
N LEU A 256 -4.25 -17.51 3.39
CA LEU A 256 -4.99 -17.86 2.17
C LEU A 256 -4.96 -16.74 1.10
N PHE A 257 -4.68 -15.51 1.52
CA PHE A 257 -4.61 -14.33 0.65
C PHE A 257 -3.22 -13.66 0.60
N SER A 258 -2.14 -14.32 1.05
CA SER A 258 -0.76 -13.80 0.94
C SER A 258 -0.17 -13.98 -0.47
N ASN A 259 -0.78 -13.33 -1.46
CA ASN A 259 -0.33 -13.33 -2.85
C ASN A 259 1.09 -12.76 -2.97
N THR A 260 1.37 -11.65 -2.26
CA THR A 260 2.68 -11.00 -2.25
C THR A 260 3.80 -11.98 -1.87
N THR A 261 3.64 -12.67 -0.75
CA THR A 261 4.62 -13.66 -0.25
C THR A 261 4.82 -14.79 -1.25
N THR A 262 3.74 -15.29 -1.84
CA THR A 262 3.80 -16.38 -2.82
C THR A 262 4.59 -15.98 -4.05
N TRP A 263 4.39 -14.77 -4.56
CA TRP A 263 5.12 -14.29 -5.73
C TRP A 263 6.59 -14.00 -5.42
N ILE A 264 6.90 -13.44 -4.24
CA ILE A 264 8.29 -13.30 -3.78
C ILE A 264 8.98 -14.67 -3.73
N ASP A 265 8.32 -15.70 -3.19
CA ASP A 265 8.86 -17.06 -3.15
C ASP A 265 9.09 -17.64 -4.56
N MET A 266 8.22 -17.36 -5.53
CA MET A 266 8.42 -17.76 -6.94
C MET A 266 9.66 -17.09 -7.54
N PHE A 267 9.84 -15.79 -7.30
CA PHE A 267 11.07 -15.09 -7.72
C PHE A 267 12.31 -15.61 -6.99
N ALA A 268 12.18 -16.07 -5.75
CA ALA A 268 13.28 -16.67 -5.02
C ALA A 268 13.69 -18.03 -5.60
N LYS A 269 12.73 -18.86 -6.04
CA LYS A 269 13.01 -20.14 -6.72
C LYS A 269 13.85 -19.97 -7.99
N ILE A 270 13.68 -18.87 -8.72
CA ILE A 270 14.49 -18.55 -9.91
C ILE A 270 15.72 -17.68 -9.58
N GLY A 271 16.01 -17.47 -8.29
CA GLY A 271 17.18 -16.73 -7.81
C GLY A 271 17.14 -15.22 -8.08
N TRP A 272 15.96 -14.64 -8.31
CA TRP A 272 15.76 -13.20 -8.50
C TRP A 272 15.49 -12.47 -7.18
N ALA A 273 14.84 -13.12 -6.22
CA ALA A 273 14.77 -12.70 -4.83
C ALA A 273 15.68 -13.59 -3.96
N TYR A 274 16.30 -13.02 -2.93
CA TYR A 274 17.19 -13.75 -2.02
C TYR A 274 17.29 -13.03 -0.68
N ASP A 275 17.96 -13.64 0.31
CA ASP A 275 18.11 -13.07 1.66
C ASP A 275 16.75 -12.73 2.30
N LEU A 276 15.80 -13.66 2.17
CA LEU A 276 14.43 -13.55 2.66
C LEU A 276 14.41 -13.64 4.20
N LYS A 277 14.29 -12.49 4.88
CA LYS A 277 14.33 -12.43 6.35
C LYS A 277 13.04 -12.93 6.96
N ARG A 278 13.15 -13.86 7.92
CA ARG A 278 12.02 -14.30 8.74
C ARG A 278 12.33 -14.18 10.23
N VAL A 279 11.33 -13.80 10.99
CA VAL A 279 11.38 -13.93 12.45
C VAL A 279 11.32 -15.41 12.84
N SER A 280 12.01 -15.79 13.92
CA SER A 280 11.98 -17.17 14.40
C SER A 280 10.68 -17.45 15.17
N PRO A 281 10.11 -18.67 15.06
CA PRO A 281 8.91 -19.05 15.82
C PRO A 281 9.07 -18.88 17.33
N GLU A 282 10.26 -19.15 17.86
CA GLU A 282 10.55 -19.02 19.29
C GLU A 282 10.48 -17.56 19.75
N TYR A 283 10.94 -16.63 18.91
CA TYR A 283 10.87 -15.21 19.22
C TYR A 283 9.44 -14.68 19.08
N ILE A 284 8.66 -15.15 18.10
CA ILE A 284 7.24 -14.82 18.00
C ILE A 284 6.50 -15.24 19.27
N LYS A 285 6.65 -16.51 19.68
CA LYS A 285 6.03 -17.05 20.89
C LYS A 285 6.36 -16.21 22.12
N LEU A 286 7.63 -15.87 22.32
CA LEU A 286 8.08 -15.02 23.42
C LEU A 286 7.39 -13.65 23.43
N VAL A 287 7.21 -13.03 22.26
CA VAL A 287 6.55 -11.73 22.14
C VAL A 287 5.06 -11.85 22.44
N VAL A 288 4.38 -12.86 21.89
CA VAL A 288 2.96 -13.12 22.11
C VAL A 288 2.66 -13.36 23.59
N GLU A 289 3.41 -14.24 24.26
CA GLU A 289 3.25 -14.53 25.70
C GLU A 289 3.45 -13.26 26.56
N ARG A 290 4.33 -12.35 26.16
CA ARG A 290 4.58 -11.11 26.91
C ARG A 290 3.53 -10.02 26.62
N ARG A 291 3.24 -9.78 25.34
CA ARG A 291 2.57 -8.56 24.86
C ARG A 291 1.26 -8.79 24.12
N GLY A 292 0.96 -10.03 23.72
CA GLY A 292 -0.29 -10.38 23.06
C GLY A 292 -1.52 -10.06 23.90
N ASP A 293 -2.65 -9.91 23.22
CA ASP A 293 -3.98 -9.70 23.81
C ASP A 293 -4.71 -11.01 24.16
N GLY A 294 -4.09 -12.17 23.92
CA GLY A 294 -4.67 -13.49 24.17
C GLY A 294 -5.52 -14.04 23.01
N THR A 295 -5.49 -13.39 21.84
CA THR A 295 -6.26 -13.83 20.65
C THR A 295 -5.42 -14.61 19.65
N HIS A 296 -4.14 -14.85 19.95
CA HIS A 296 -3.26 -15.61 19.09
C HIS A 296 -3.71 -17.08 18.99
N GLN A 297 -3.70 -17.66 17.78
CA GLN A 297 -4.32 -18.97 17.53
C GLN A 297 -3.59 -20.16 18.18
N PHE A 298 -2.29 -20.02 18.44
CA PHE A 298 -1.43 -21.14 18.87
C PHE A 298 -0.70 -20.93 20.19
N TYR A 299 -0.65 -19.70 20.69
CA TYR A 299 0.13 -19.35 21.87
C TYR A 299 -0.78 -18.61 22.82
N ASP A 300 -0.96 -19.18 24.00
CA ASP A 300 -1.70 -18.53 25.07
C ASP A 300 -0.78 -17.60 25.86
N LYS A 301 -1.40 -16.71 26.63
CA LYS A 301 -0.71 -15.83 27.57
C LYS A 301 -0.61 -16.46 28.94
#